data_AF-A0A2Z4NAY6-F1
#
_entry.id   AF-A0A2Z4NAY6-F1
#
_cell.length_a   1.000
_cell.length_b   1.000
_cell.length_c   1.000
_cell.angle_alpha   90.00
_cell.angle_beta   90.00
_cell.angle_gamma   90.00
#
_symmetry.space_group_name_H-M   'P 1'
#
loop_
_entity.id
_entity.type
_entity.pdbx_description
1 polymer ?
#
loop_
_entity_poly.entity_id
_entity_poly.type
_entity_poly.pdbx_seq_one_letter_code
_entity_poly.pdbx_strand_id
1 'polypeptide(L)'
;SLDYCVVKIPRWDLAKFNRVSTKIGSSMKSVGEVMSIGRNFEEAFQKALRMVDENVNGFDPNIKGVNENELREPTDKRMFVLAAALKQGYDVEKLYELTKIDKWFLEKLKNIVDYYKTLESLDSTSINSDILMKAKKIGFSDKQIAAAIKITEVAVRKLREEFKITPFVKQI
;
A
#
# COMPACT_ATOMS: atom_id res chain seq x y z
N SER A 1 -19.80 15.69 -10.61
CA SER A 1 -18.40 15.79 -10.13
C SER A 1 -18.24 14.81 -8.97
N LEU A 2 -17.13 14.09 -8.87
CA LEU A 2 -16.88 13.10 -7.81
C LEU A 2 -16.08 13.74 -6.67
N ASP A 3 -16.43 13.42 -5.42
CA ASP A 3 -15.77 13.93 -4.20
C ASP A 3 -14.87 12.87 -3.53
N TYR A 4 -14.47 11.86 -4.30
CA TYR A 4 -13.64 10.73 -3.90
C TYR A 4 -12.72 10.27 -5.06
N CYS A 5 -11.70 9.48 -4.70
CA CYS A 5 -10.80 8.78 -5.61
C CYS A 5 -11.20 7.31 -5.72
N VAL A 6 -11.14 6.76 -6.94
CA VAL A 6 -11.36 5.34 -7.22
C VAL A 6 -10.07 4.73 -7.75
N VAL A 7 -9.66 3.60 -7.17
CA VAL A 7 -8.46 2.86 -7.59
C VAL A 7 -8.86 1.44 -7.97
N LYS A 8 -8.48 1.02 -9.19
CA LYS A 8 -8.61 -0.35 -9.66
C LYS A 8 -7.24 -1.02 -9.67
N ILE A 9 -7.14 -2.25 -9.17
CA ILE A 9 -5.91 -3.06 -9.23
C ILE A 9 -6.24 -4.44 -9.84
N PRO A 10 -5.45 -4.92 -10.83
CA PRO A 10 -5.65 -6.26 -11.39
C PRO A 10 -5.30 -7.34 -10.36
N ARG A 11 -5.97 -8.49 -10.44
CA ARG A 11 -5.59 -9.72 -9.74
C ARG A 11 -4.85 -10.63 -10.70
N TRP A 12 -3.73 -11.18 -10.23
CA TRP A 12 -2.92 -12.18 -10.94
C TRP A 12 -2.81 -13.46 -10.11
N ASP A 13 -2.90 -14.60 -10.78
CA ASP A 13 -2.71 -15.94 -10.20
C ASP A 13 -1.56 -16.69 -10.90
N LEU A 14 -0.49 -15.96 -11.25
CA LEU A 14 0.62 -16.49 -12.06
C LEU A 14 1.41 -17.62 -11.37
N ALA A 15 1.38 -17.68 -10.03
CA ALA A 15 2.00 -18.75 -9.26
C ALA A 15 1.42 -20.15 -9.56
N LYS A 16 0.21 -20.24 -10.12
CA LYS A 16 -0.38 -21.51 -10.57
C LYS A 16 0.25 -22.03 -11.87
N PHE A 17 1.04 -21.20 -12.57
CA PHE A 17 1.54 -21.48 -13.92
C PHE A 17 3.07 -21.37 -13.99
N ASN A 18 3.78 -22.39 -13.52
CA ASN A 18 5.26 -22.41 -13.41
C ASN A 18 6.03 -22.12 -14.70
N ARG A 19 5.43 -22.33 -15.88
CA ARG A 19 6.07 -22.08 -17.20
C ARG A 19 5.71 -20.73 -17.81
N VAL A 20 4.91 -19.91 -17.12
CA VAL A 20 4.45 -18.60 -17.62
C VAL A 20 5.32 -17.51 -17.00
N SER A 21 5.78 -16.58 -17.85
CA SER A 21 6.51 -15.40 -17.38
C SER A 21 5.63 -14.51 -16.50
N THR A 22 6.18 -14.07 -15.36
CA THR A 22 5.56 -13.10 -14.45
C THR A 22 5.61 -11.65 -14.95
N LYS A 23 6.36 -11.38 -16.02
CA LYS A 23 6.41 -10.06 -16.64
C LYS A 23 5.05 -9.68 -17.22
N ILE A 24 4.62 -8.45 -16.99
CA ILE A 24 3.39 -7.89 -17.55
C ILE A 24 3.74 -6.97 -18.73
N GLY A 25 2.85 -6.89 -19.70
CA GLY A 25 3.03 -6.11 -20.93
C GLY A 25 1.69 -5.78 -21.55
N SER A 26 1.65 -5.60 -22.87
CA SER A 26 0.42 -5.26 -23.60
C SER A 26 -0.62 -6.38 -23.60
N SER A 27 -0.18 -7.64 -23.53
CA SER A 27 -1.08 -8.79 -23.46
C SER A 27 -1.56 -9.04 -22.02
N MET A 28 -2.88 -9.11 -21.85
CA MET A 28 -3.52 -9.29 -20.55
C MET A 28 -3.22 -10.68 -19.97
N LYS A 29 -2.81 -10.70 -18.70
CA LYS A 29 -2.59 -11.93 -17.91
C LYS A 29 -3.35 -11.96 -16.58
N SER A 30 -4.06 -10.88 -16.25
CA SER A 30 -4.85 -10.80 -15.03
C SER A 30 -6.10 -11.67 -15.13
N VAL A 31 -6.49 -12.29 -14.01
CA VAL A 31 -7.67 -13.18 -13.92
C VAL A 31 -8.90 -12.45 -13.37
N GLY A 32 -8.72 -11.23 -12.89
CA GLY A 32 -9.79 -10.40 -12.34
C GLY A 32 -9.28 -9.03 -11.93
N GLU A 33 -10.11 -8.30 -11.20
CA GLU A 33 -9.81 -6.97 -10.71
C GLU A 33 -10.58 -6.64 -9.44
N VAL A 34 -10.02 -5.73 -8.67
CA VAL A 34 -10.68 -5.13 -7.49
C VAL A 34 -10.75 -3.63 -7.67
N MET A 35 -11.77 -3.03 -7.08
CA MET A 35 -11.97 -1.59 -7.06
C MET A 35 -12.12 -1.12 -5.62
N SER A 36 -11.48 0.01 -5.28
CA SER A 36 -11.68 0.66 -4.00
C SER A 36 -11.90 2.15 -4.12
N ILE A 37 -12.62 2.70 -3.14
CA ILE A 37 -13.00 4.11 -3.05
C ILE A 37 -12.39 4.69 -1.77
N GLY A 38 -11.80 5.88 -1.87
CA GLY A 38 -11.25 6.62 -0.73
C GLY A 38 -11.36 8.13 -0.94
N ARG A 39 -11.27 8.91 0.14
CA ARG A 39 -11.28 10.38 0.07
C ARG A 39 -9.95 10.97 -0.40
N ASN A 40 -8.92 10.15 -0.44
CA ASN A 40 -7.63 10.44 -1.06
C ASN A 40 -7.09 9.19 -1.76
N PHE A 41 -6.04 9.37 -2.57
CA PHE A 41 -5.45 8.28 -3.34
C PHE A 41 -4.82 7.23 -2.43
N GLU A 42 -4.08 7.63 -1.40
CA GLU A 42 -3.39 6.72 -0.50
C GLU A 42 -4.37 5.75 0.18
N GLU A 43 -5.51 6.27 0.66
CA GLU A 43 -6.59 5.48 1.24
C GLU A 43 -7.16 4.48 0.25
N ALA A 44 -7.56 4.94 -0.93
CA ALA A 44 -8.15 4.10 -1.96
C ALA A 44 -7.16 3.01 -2.42
N PHE A 45 -5.89 3.38 -2.63
CA PHE A 45 -4.83 2.49 -3.07
C PHE A 45 -4.53 1.40 -2.05
N GLN A 46 -4.36 1.74 -0.77
CA GLN A 46 -4.09 0.73 0.26
C GLN A 46 -5.27 -0.22 0.48
N LYS A 47 -6.52 0.29 0.38
CA LYS A 47 -7.70 -0.58 0.41
C LYS A 47 -7.76 -1.52 -0.79
N ALA A 48 -7.49 -1.02 -2.00
CA ALA A 48 -7.46 -1.85 -3.20
C ALA A 48 -6.38 -2.95 -3.10
N LEU A 49 -5.17 -2.62 -2.62
CA LEU A 49 -4.10 -3.62 -2.45
C LEU A 49 -4.50 -4.76 -1.51
N ARG A 50 -5.18 -4.46 -0.42
CA ARG A 50 -5.70 -5.48 0.52
C ARG A 50 -6.80 -6.36 -0.08
N MET A 51 -7.57 -5.82 -1.02
CA MET A 51 -8.61 -6.59 -1.71
C MET A 51 -8.01 -7.56 -2.73
N VAL A 52 -6.81 -7.28 -3.27
CA VAL A 52 -6.16 -8.15 -4.24
C VAL A 52 -5.74 -9.47 -3.61
N ASP A 53 -5.08 -9.47 -2.46
CA ASP A 53 -4.50 -10.66 -1.85
C ASP A 53 -4.71 -10.66 -0.34
N GLU A 54 -5.23 -11.75 0.21
CA GLU A 54 -5.48 -11.91 1.65
C GLU A 54 -4.21 -11.82 2.51
N ASN A 55 -3.05 -12.12 1.91
CA ASN A 55 -1.76 -12.06 2.58
C ASN A 55 -1.10 -10.67 2.51
N VAL A 56 -1.70 -9.74 1.75
CA VAL A 56 -1.20 -8.38 1.60
C VAL A 56 -2.00 -7.45 2.48
N ASN A 57 -1.36 -6.91 3.53
CA ASN A 57 -2.02 -5.99 4.45
C ASN A 57 -2.07 -4.53 3.95
N GLY A 58 -1.39 -4.23 2.85
CA GLY A 58 -1.36 -2.92 2.17
C GLY A 58 -0.04 -2.71 1.43
N PHE A 59 0.38 -1.45 1.28
CA PHE A 59 1.65 -1.12 0.60
C PHE A 59 2.84 -1.29 1.55
N ASP A 60 3.24 -2.54 1.77
CA ASP A 60 4.28 -2.92 2.72
C ASP A 60 5.68 -3.01 2.04
N PRO A 61 6.66 -2.22 2.50
CA PRO A 61 8.01 -2.19 1.93
C PRO A 61 8.89 -3.39 2.30
N ASN A 62 8.43 -4.28 3.18
CA ASN A 62 9.21 -5.42 3.68
C ASN A 62 8.88 -6.74 2.95
N ILE A 63 7.90 -6.77 2.04
CA ILE A 63 7.48 -7.99 1.31
C ILE A 63 8.50 -8.41 0.25
N LYS A 64 9.17 -7.46 -0.41
CA LYS A 64 10.17 -7.70 -1.45
C LYS A 64 11.43 -6.89 -1.19
N GLY A 65 12.56 -7.37 -1.69
CA GLY A 65 13.78 -6.58 -1.79
C GLY A 65 13.74 -5.65 -3.00
N VAL A 66 14.61 -4.65 -3.01
CA VAL A 66 14.78 -3.75 -4.17
C VAL A 66 15.36 -4.52 -5.34
N ASN A 67 14.77 -4.32 -6.51
CA ASN A 67 15.20 -4.91 -7.77
C ASN A 67 14.89 -3.93 -8.91
N GLU A 68 15.91 -3.21 -9.39
CA GLU A 68 15.73 -2.23 -10.47
C GLU A 68 15.22 -2.85 -11.78
N ASN A 69 15.53 -4.13 -12.04
CA ASN A 69 15.03 -4.81 -13.23
C ASN A 69 13.52 -5.00 -13.16
N GLU A 70 12.96 -5.34 -11.99
CA GLU A 70 11.49 -5.41 -11.82
C GLU A 70 10.83 -4.02 -11.80
N LEU A 71 11.57 -2.98 -11.44
CA LEU A 71 11.11 -1.60 -11.58
C LEU A 71 11.04 -1.19 -13.05
N ARG A 72 12.00 -1.60 -13.90
CA ARG A 72 12.00 -1.32 -15.35
C ARG A 72 11.06 -2.22 -16.13
N GLU A 73 11.10 -3.52 -15.85
CA GLU A 73 10.31 -4.55 -16.49
C GLU A 73 9.20 -5.00 -15.53
N PRO A 74 7.98 -4.47 -15.67
CA PRO A 74 6.96 -4.63 -14.66
C PRO A 74 6.55 -6.10 -14.46
N THR A 75 6.31 -6.48 -13.22
CA THR A 75 5.75 -7.77 -12.78
C THR A 75 4.46 -7.55 -11.98
N ASP A 76 3.74 -8.62 -11.66
CA ASP A 76 2.59 -8.60 -10.73
C ASP A 76 3.00 -8.18 -9.30
N LYS A 77 4.29 -8.18 -8.98
CA LYS A 77 4.84 -7.78 -7.66
C LYS A 77 5.60 -6.45 -7.67
N ARG A 78 5.64 -5.73 -8.81
CA ARG A 78 6.37 -4.45 -8.96
C ARG A 78 6.06 -3.43 -7.86
N MET A 79 4.81 -3.36 -7.41
CA MET A 79 4.41 -2.41 -6.36
C MET A 79 5.18 -2.63 -5.05
N PHE A 80 5.46 -3.88 -4.66
CA PHE A 80 6.20 -4.17 -3.44
C PHE A 80 7.71 -3.89 -3.59
N VAL A 81 8.25 -4.09 -4.79
CA VAL A 81 9.63 -3.69 -5.12
C VAL A 81 9.76 -2.16 -5.07
N LEU A 82 8.74 -1.44 -5.54
CA LEU A 82 8.67 0.02 -5.47
C LEU A 82 8.60 0.52 -4.01
N ALA A 83 7.78 -0.11 -3.17
CA ALA A 83 7.71 0.18 -1.73
C ALA A 83 9.09 0.02 -1.06
N ALA A 84 9.79 -1.07 -1.35
CA ALA A 84 11.13 -1.33 -0.84
C ALA A 84 12.14 -0.26 -1.31
N ALA A 85 12.06 0.18 -2.57
CA ALA A 85 12.96 1.19 -3.12
C ALA A 85 12.76 2.56 -2.46
N LEU A 86 11.51 2.97 -2.25
CA LEU A 86 11.17 4.15 -1.45
C LEU A 86 11.70 4.03 -0.01
N LYS A 87 11.60 2.84 0.59
CA LYS A 87 12.13 2.63 1.95
C LYS A 87 13.65 2.78 2.00
N GLN A 88 14.36 2.29 0.99
CA GLN A 88 15.81 2.45 0.83
C GLN A 88 16.25 3.86 0.41
N GLY A 89 15.32 4.81 0.25
CA GLY A 89 15.65 6.21 0.00
C GLY A 89 15.85 6.58 -1.47
N TYR A 90 15.30 5.79 -2.41
CA TYR A 90 15.24 6.20 -3.80
C TYR A 90 14.37 7.44 -3.93
N ASP A 91 14.86 8.46 -4.64
CA ASP A 91 14.07 9.65 -4.94
C ASP A 91 13.02 9.38 -6.02
N VAL A 92 12.05 10.29 -6.12
CA VAL A 92 10.94 10.20 -7.07
C VAL A 92 11.41 10.29 -8.53
N GLU A 93 12.48 11.04 -8.80
CA GLU A 93 13.04 11.20 -10.15
C GLU A 93 13.60 9.88 -10.67
N LYS A 94 14.41 9.20 -9.86
CA LYS A 94 14.97 7.89 -10.17
C LYS A 94 13.86 6.86 -10.37
N LEU A 95 12.85 6.86 -9.51
CA LEU A 95 11.71 5.94 -9.65
C LEU A 95 10.88 6.25 -10.90
N TYR A 96 10.71 7.51 -11.28
CA TYR A 96 10.10 7.90 -12.54
C TYR A 96 10.91 7.37 -13.73
N GLU A 97 12.23 7.52 -13.72
CA GLU A 97 13.08 7.03 -14.80
C GLU A 97 13.04 5.51 -14.95
N LEU A 98 13.03 4.79 -13.82
CA LEU A 98 12.91 3.33 -13.84
C LEU A 98 11.52 2.88 -14.27
N THR A 99 10.46 3.55 -13.81
CA THR A 99 9.11 2.97 -13.87
C THR A 99 8.18 3.59 -14.90
N LYS A 100 8.45 4.86 -15.26
CA LYS A 100 7.58 5.77 -16.01
C LYS A 100 6.19 5.96 -15.40
N ILE A 101 6.01 5.62 -14.11
CA ILE A 101 4.83 5.97 -13.33
C ILE A 101 4.93 7.47 -13.03
N ASP A 102 3.83 8.20 -13.27
CA ASP A 102 3.80 9.64 -13.04
C ASP A 102 4.24 10.02 -11.61
N LYS A 103 5.01 11.10 -11.52
CA LYS A 103 5.63 11.57 -10.28
C LYS A 103 4.60 11.85 -9.20
N TRP A 104 3.40 12.32 -9.55
CA TRP A 104 2.33 12.54 -8.60
C TRP A 104 1.97 11.27 -7.83
N PHE A 105 1.84 10.12 -8.53
CA PHE A 105 1.57 8.85 -7.85
C PHE A 105 2.76 8.39 -7.01
N LEU A 106 3.98 8.56 -7.51
CA LEU A 106 5.20 8.20 -6.78
C LEU A 106 5.32 9.00 -5.47
N GLU A 107 5.01 10.29 -5.47
CA GLU A 107 4.95 11.11 -4.25
C GLU A 107 3.89 10.60 -3.26
N LYS A 108 2.71 10.21 -3.76
CA LYS A 108 1.66 9.64 -2.90
C LYS A 108 2.07 8.28 -2.30
N LEU A 109 2.76 7.45 -3.07
CA LEU A 109 3.32 6.19 -2.57
C LEU A 109 4.44 6.44 -1.56
N LYS A 110 5.26 7.47 -1.79
CA LYS A 110 6.29 7.92 -0.85
C LYS A 110 5.67 8.36 0.48
N ASN A 111 4.57 9.10 0.48
CA ASN A 111 3.85 9.48 1.70
C ASN A 111 3.49 8.27 2.56
N ILE A 112 3.03 7.17 1.94
CA ILE A 112 2.69 5.93 2.65
C ILE A 112 3.94 5.35 3.30
N VAL A 113 5.05 5.23 2.56
CA VAL A 113 6.30 4.63 3.05
C VAL A 113 6.97 5.50 4.12
N ASP A 114 6.96 6.82 3.98
CA ASP A 114 7.47 7.74 5.00
C ASP A 114 6.66 7.61 6.30
N TYR A 115 5.33 7.47 6.20
CA TYR A 115 4.50 7.24 7.37
C TYR A 115 4.72 5.86 7.97
N TYR A 116 5.00 4.85 7.14
CA TYR A 116 5.40 3.51 7.61
C TYR A 116 6.69 3.60 8.44
N LYS A 117 7.71 4.33 7.97
CA LYS A 117 8.96 4.58 8.73
C LYS A 117 8.69 5.30 10.04
N THR A 118 7.78 6.27 10.03
CA THR A 118 7.35 6.96 11.26
C THR A 118 6.78 5.96 12.25
N LEU A 119 5.87 5.07 11.82
CA LEU A 119 5.31 4.03 12.68
C LEU A 119 6.38 3.07 13.20
N GLU A 120 7.33 2.63 12.37
CA GLU A 120 8.43 1.74 12.78
C GLU A 120 9.38 2.39 13.80
N SER A 121 9.47 3.72 13.82
CA SER A 121 10.29 4.47 14.79
C SER A 121 9.62 4.68 16.15
N LEU A 122 8.33 4.33 16.28
CA LEU A 122 7.58 4.48 17.52
C LEU A 122 7.72 3.24 18.40
N ASP A 123 7.87 3.48 19.70
CA ASP A 123 7.67 2.44 20.71
C ASP A 123 6.17 2.18 20.91
N SER A 124 5.82 0.97 21.34
CA SER A 124 4.42 0.55 21.52
C SER A 124 3.60 1.42 22.48
N THR A 125 4.27 2.13 23.39
CA THR A 125 3.67 3.05 24.37
C THR A 125 3.49 4.48 23.84
N SER A 126 4.10 4.82 22.71
CA SER A 126 4.14 6.17 22.16
C SER A 126 3.03 6.46 21.13
N ILE A 127 2.26 5.45 20.73
CA ILE A 127 1.16 5.64 19.80
C ILE A 127 0.03 6.45 20.45
N ASN A 128 -0.28 7.60 19.86
CA ASN A 128 -1.36 8.48 20.31
C ASN A 128 -2.49 8.55 19.27
N SER A 129 -3.58 9.22 19.66
CA SER A 129 -4.79 9.38 18.83
C SER A 129 -4.49 10.03 17.47
N ASP A 130 -3.64 11.05 17.42
CA ASP A 130 -3.34 11.79 16.18
C ASP A 130 -2.55 10.93 15.18
N ILE A 131 -1.55 10.20 15.68
CA ILE A 131 -0.76 9.27 14.86
C ILE A 131 -1.67 8.18 14.30
N LEU A 132 -2.54 7.61 15.14
CA LEU A 132 -3.46 6.55 14.74
C LEU A 132 -4.48 7.08 13.73
N MET A 133 -5.06 8.25 13.97
CA MET A 133 -6.01 8.91 13.06
C MET A 133 -5.39 9.18 11.69
N LYS A 134 -4.16 9.71 11.66
CA LYS A 134 -3.45 9.97 10.40
C LYS A 134 -3.11 8.68 9.66
N ALA A 135 -2.69 7.62 10.36
CA ALA A 135 -2.49 6.29 9.76
C ALA A 135 -3.76 5.81 9.05
N LYS A 136 -4.91 5.90 9.72
CA LYS A 136 -6.20 5.48 9.18
C LYS A 136 -6.63 6.32 7.96
N LYS A 137 -6.42 7.63 7.99
CA LYS A 137 -6.74 8.53 6.85
C LYS A 137 -5.87 8.27 5.61
N ILE A 138 -4.66 7.71 5.79
CA ILE A 138 -3.76 7.28 4.70
C ILE A 138 -4.09 5.84 4.25
N GLY A 139 -5.06 5.18 4.88
CA GLY A 139 -5.54 3.86 4.49
C GLY A 139 -4.84 2.67 5.13
N PHE A 140 -4.00 2.87 6.16
CA PHE A 140 -3.35 1.77 6.86
C PHE A 140 -4.38 0.85 7.52
N SER A 141 -4.19 -0.47 7.37
CA SER A 141 -4.96 -1.46 8.14
C SER A 141 -4.46 -1.58 9.58
N ASP A 142 -5.31 -2.10 10.45
CA ASP A 142 -4.92 -2.35 11.85
C ASP A 142 -3.77 -3.38 11.90
N LYS A 143 -3.77 -4.36 10.98
CA LYS A 143 -2.66 -5.31 10.77
C LYS A 143 -1.34 -4.63 10.37
N GLN A 144 -1.35 -3.69 9.43
CA GLN A 144 -0.13 -2.96 9.03
C GLN A 144 0.44 -2.14 10.19
N ILE A 145 -0.42 -1.43 10.92
CA ILE A 145 0.00 -0.63 12.07
C ILE A 145 0.58 -1.56 13.13
N ALA A 146 -0.12 -2.64 13.46
CA ALA A 146 0.30 -3.63 14.44
C ALA A 146 1.69 -4.22 14.10
N ALA A 147 1.92 -4.56 12.83
CA ALA A 147 3.21 -5.05 12.37
C ALA A 147 4.32 -4.00 12.51
N ALA A 148 4.05 -2.74 12.16
CA ALA A 148 5.04 -1.66 12.25
C ALA A 148 5.45 -1.34 13.70
N ILE A 149 4.50 -1.27 14.64
CA ILE A 149 4.77 -0.97 16.05
C ILE A 149 4.92 -2.21 16.94
N LYS A 150 4.98 -3.41 16.34
CA LYS A 150 5.22 -4.70 17.00
C LYS A 150 4.22 -5.04 18.11
N ILE A 151 2.93 -4.78 17.88
CA ILE A 151 1.83 -5.22 18.75
C ILE A 151 0.84 -6.10 17.98
N THR A 152 -0.23 -6.56 18.63
CA THR A 152 -1.27 -7.35 17.96
C THR A 152 -2.30 -6.46 17.25
N GLU A 153 -2.91 -6.96 16.17
CA GLU A 153 -4.02 -6.28 15.47
C GLU A 153 -5.16 -5.93 16.44
N VAL A 154 -5.48 -6.85 17.34
CA VAL A 154 -6.53 -6.67 18.35
C VAL A 154 -6.20 -5.50 19.28
N ALA A 155 -4.94 -5.32 19.67
CA ALA A 155 -4.51 -4.18 20.49
C ALA A 155 -4.66 -2.85 19.73
N VAL A 156 -4.27 -2.78 18.45
CA VAL A 156 -4.49 -1.58 17.62
C VAL A 156 -5.98 -1.25 17.51
N ARG A 157 -6.82 -2.28 17.31
CA ARG A 157 -8.27 -2.09 17.23
C ARG A 157 -8.86 -1.53 18.52
N LYS A 158 -8.47 -2.06 19.69
CA LYS A 158 -8.90 -1.55 21.00
C LYS A 158 -8.50 -0.09 21.20
N LEU A 159 -7.25 0.27 20.89
CA LEU A 159 -6.78 1.66 20.95
C LEU A 159 -7.61 2.59 20.04
N ARG A 160 -7.95 2.12 18.84
CA ARG A 160 -8.83 2.84 17.90
C ARG A 160 -10.20 3.10 18.52
N GLU A 161 -10.79 2.09 19.16
CA GLU A 161 -12.11 2.17 19.80
C GLU A 161 -12.07 3.08 21.04
N GLU A 162 -11.03 3.01 21.87
CA GLU A 162 -10.80 3.89 23.03
C GLU A 162 -10.68 5.36 22.61
N PHE A 163 -9.94 5.64 21.53
CA PHE A 163 -9.83 6.98 20.96
C PHE A 163 -11.04 7.40 20.09
N LYS A 164 -12.08 6.56 20.00
CA LYS A 164 -13.29 6.80 19.19
C LYS A 164 -12.98 7.07 17.71
N ILE A 165 -11.93 6.45 17.20
CA ILE A 165 -11.52 6.53 15.80
C ILE A 165 -12.28 5.43 15.07
N THR A 166 -13.31 5.79 14.29
CA THR A 166 -14.10 4.85 13.48
C THR A 166 -14.30 5.39 12.07
N PRO A 167 -14.49 4.52 11.06
CA PRO A 167 -14.79 4.98 9.71
C PRO A 167 -16.20 5.58 9.63
N PHE A 168 -16.41 6.44 8.63
CA PHE A 168 -17.73 6.97 8.29
C PHE A 168 -18.27 6.30 7.03
N VAL A 169 -19.59 6.12 6.98
CA VAL A 169 -20.29 5.72 5.75
C VAL A 169 -20.58 6.97 4.93
N LYS A 170 -20.35 6.89 3.61
CA LYS A 170 -20.60 7.95 2.63
C LYS A 170 -21.33 7.36 1.42
N GLN A 171 -22.14 8.16 0.76
CA GLN A 171 -22.81 7.80 -0.50
C GLN A 171 -21.90 8.08 -1.70
N ILE A 172 -22.16 7.37 -2.79
CA ILE A 172 -21.52 7.51 -4.11
C ILE A 172 -22.34 8.52 -4.92
#